data_AF-A0A8H7WW55-F1
#
_entry.id   AF-A0A8H7WW55-F1
#
_cell.length_a   1.000
_cell.length_b   1.000
_cell.length_c   1.000
_cell.angle_alpha   90.00
_cell.angle_beta   90.00
_cell.angle_gamma   90.00
#
_symmetry.space_group_name_H-M   'P 1'
#
loop_
_entity.id
_entity.type
_entity.pdbx_description
1 polymer ?
#
loop_
_entity_poly.entity_id
_entity_poly.type
_entity_poly.pdbx_seq_one_letter_code
_entity_poly.pdbx_strand_id
1 'polypeptide(L)'
;MHPLLICSIITQHLIRSCHDELQTSAARVSELTQLTGQHEYSSIPFSNPLDLDFISTTRSLSFANKRVAEEAYMVKALLRSLDKIQVLDKEIETMQHHLENSPGFSTVDHSVRDVSIAFNDAIEYQIEFCQDLLNTAAYVEKRISTLIQVVYQFMNQKDAKTNIALVGSSAAIAKAAKADSSAMKTIAILGMFFLPGAFIAAIFAMPVIDWDENGRPTMKPAFKYYWAITAPLTLSVFLSWGLAMLLLWHRWIPKFSGTRNKPTNGDIDLASR
;
A
#
# COMPACT_ATOMS: atom_id res chain seq x y z
N MET A 1 36.69 46.89 -18.81
CA MET A 1 35.99 45.79 -18.11
C MET A 1 35.07 45.12 -19.11
N HIS A 2 35.12 43.79 -19.22
CA HIS A 2 34.21 43.04 -20.08
C HIS A 2 32.77 43.18 -19.56
N PRO A 3 31.79 43.63 -20.38
CA PRO A 3 30.44 43.95 -19.91
C PRO A 3 29.68 42.73 -19.36
N LEU A 4 30.09 41.50 -19.73
CA LEU A 4 29.42 40.25 -19.35
C LEU A 4 30.00 39.56 -18.11
N LEU A 5 31.06 40.13 -17.51
CA LEU A 5 31.78 39.51 -16.39
C LEU A 5 30.90 39.37 -15.13
N ILE A 6 30.05 40.35 -14.87
CA ILE A 6 29.09 40.33 -13.75
C ILE A 6 28.07 39.21 -13.94
N CYS A 7 27.56 39.02 -15.16
CA CYS A 7 26.61 37.95 -15.46
C CYS A 7 27.22 36.57 -15.21
N SER A 8 28.49 36.36 -15.60
CA SER A 8 29.22 35.10 -15.35
C SER A 8 29.43 34.82 -13.85
N ILE A 9 29.71 35.84 -13.05
CA ILE A 9 29.85 35.67 -11.59
C ILE A 9 28.51 35.29 -10.95
N ILE A 10 27.42 35.93 -11.38
CA ILE A 10 26.07 35.63 -10.87
C ILE A 10 25.66 34.21 -11.24
N THR A 11 25.86 33.78 -12.49
CA THR A 11 25.58 32.40 -12.92
C THR A 11 26.41 31.40 -12.13
N GLN A 12 27.70 31.69 -11.91
CA GLN A 12 28.56 30.83 -11.07
C GLN A 12 28.02 30.65 -9.65
N HIS A 13 27.55 31.73 -9.02
CA HIS A 13 27.00 31.67 -7.67
C HIS A 13 25.71 30.84 -7.62
N LEU A 14 24.80 31.04 -8.58
CA LEU A 14 23.55 30.28 -8.67
C LEU A 14 23.81 28.79 -8.93
N ILE A 15 24.73 28.48 -9.84
CA ILE A 15 25.16 27.11 -10.13
C ILE A 15 25.67 26.41 -8.86
N ARG A 16 26.48 27.11 -8.05
CA ARG A 16 26.97 26.58 -6.78
C ARG A 16 25.85 26.35 -5.77
N SER A 17 24.88 27.25 -5.69
CA SER A 17 23.69 27.06 -4.86
C SER A 17 22.90 25.81 -5.28
N CYS A 18 22.70 25.59 -6.58
CA CYS A 18 22.04 24.38 -7.08
C CYS A 18 22.83 23.12 -6.73
N HIS A 19 24.15 23.16 -6.82
CA HIS A 19 25.01 22.04 -6.45
C HIS A 19 24.83 21.65 -4.98
N ASP A 20 24.88 22.63 -4.06
CA ASP A 20 24.77 22.38 -2.62
C ASP A 20 23.38 21.82 -2.24
N GLU A 21 22.31 22.31 -2.86
CA GLU A 21 20.94 21.80 -2.66
C GLU A 21 20.75 20.39 -3.23
N LEU A 22 21.35 20.11 -4.40
CA LEU A 22 21.31 18.78 -5.01
C LEU A 22 22.08 17.76 -4.16
N GLN A 23 23.24 18.14 -3.63
CA GLN A 23 24.02 17.30 -2.70
C GLN A 23 23.24 17.02 -1.41
N THR A 24 22.59 18.03 -0.84
CA THR A 24 21.73 17.88 0.35
C THR A 24 20.59 16.91 0.08
N SER A 25 19.95 17.02 -1.09
CA SER A 25 18.89 16.09 -1.50
C SER A 25 19.42 14.67 -1.70
N ALA A 26 20.57 14.49 -2.33
CA ALA A 26 21.22 13.20 -2.53
C ALA A 26 21.64 12.53 -1.21
N ALA A 27 22.13 13.31 -0.24
CA ALA A 27 22.46 12.84 1.11
C ALA A 27 21.21 12.32 1.82
N ARG A 28 20.10 13.07 1.75
CA ARG A 28 18.82 12.65 2.34
C ARG A 28 18.25 11.38 1.72
N VAL A 29 18.38 11.21 0.40
CA VAL A 29 18.02 9.94 -0.26
C VAL A 29 18.88 8.80 0.24
N SER A 30 20.16 9.05 0.50
CA SER A 30 21.08 8.04 1.03
C SER A 30 20.75 7.64 2.46
N GLU A 31 20.34 8.58 3.32
CA GLU A 31 19.79 8.31 4.65
C GLU A 31 18.51 7.46 4.57
N LEU A 32 17.57 7.82 3.70
CA LEU A 32 16.34 7.05 3.49
C LEU A 32 16.64 5.63 2.96
N THR A 33 17.66 5.48 2.13
CA THR A 33 18.13 4.18 1.63
C THR A 33 18.68 3.31 2.77
N GLN A 34 19.31 3.93 3.77
CA GLN A 34 19.79 3.21 4.96
C GLN A 34 18.62 2.74 5.83
N LEU A 35 17.62 3.61 6.05
CA LEU A 35 16.44 3.28 6.84
C LEU A 35 15.61 2.13 6.25
N THR A 36 15.56 2.01 4.92
CA THR A 36 14.90 0.89 4.25
C THR A 36 15.72 -0.40 4.24
N GLY A 37 16.95 -0.39 4.77
CA GLY A 37 17.89 -1.51 4.72
C GLY A 37 18.37 -1.85 3.31
N GLN A 38 18.16 -0.97 2.33
CA GLN A 38 18.51 -1.20 0.92
C GLN A 38 19.94 -0.72 0.60
N HIS A 39 20.90 -1.13 1.42
CA HIS A 39 22.30 -0.74 1.26
C HIS A 39 23.24 -1.93 1.49
N GLU A 40 24.45 -1.84 0.96
CA GLU A 40 25.50 -2.87 1.11
C GLU A 40 26.56 -2.48 2.16
N TYR A 41 26.42 -1.32 2.82
CA TYR A 41 27.38 -0.88 3.83
C TYR A 41 27.48 -1.87 5.00
N SER A 42 28.65 -2.50 5.14
CA SER A 42 28.95 -3.46 6.19
C SER A 42 28.97 -2.84 7.60
N SER A 43 29.19 -1.53 7.68
CA SER A 43 29.27 -0.79 8.94
C SER A 43 27.91 -0.34 9.49
N ILE A 44 26.82 -0.54 8.75
CA ILE A 44 25.48 -0.07 9.12
C ILE A 44 24.60 -1.30 9.36
N PRO A 45 23.95 -1.43 10.54
CA PRO A 45 23.10 -2.57 10.82
C PRO A 45 21.88 -2.59 9.90
N PHE A 46 21.53 -3.78 9.40
CA PHE A 46 20.34 -3.96 8.57
C PHE A 46 19.07 -3.64 9.37
N SER A 47 18.30 -2.67 8.90
CA SER A 47 16.98 -2.35 9.43
C SER A 47 15.95 -3.34 8.87
N ASN A 48 14.98 -3.77 9.68
CA ASN A 48 13.88 -4.59 9.18
C ASN A 48 12.96 -3.73 8.29
N PRO A 49 12.88 -3.99 6.97
CA PRO A 49 12.10 -3.15 6.07
C PRO A 49 10.59 -3.17 6.35
N LEU A 50 10.08 -4.18 7.05
CA LEU A 50 8.65 -4.30 7.38
C LEU A 50 8.21 -3.46 8.58
N ASP A 51 9.16 -3.03 9.41
CA ASP A 51 8.91 -2.18 10.58
C ASP A 51 8.98 -0.68 10.23
N LEU A 52 9.29 -0.36 8.98
CA LEU A 52 9.34 0.99 8.45
C LEU A 52 7.98 1.71 8.54
N ASP A 53 8.02 3.01 8.85
CA ASP A 53 6.88 3.89 8.58
C ASP A 53 6.83 4.24 7.08
N PHE A 54 6.06 3.44 6.34
CA PHE A 54 5.88 3.59 4.90
C PHE A 54 5.35 4.97 4.51
N ILE A 55 4.46 5.56 5.31
CA ILE A 55 3.82 6.85 5.00
C ILE A 55 4.84 7.98 5.17
N SER A 56 5.59 7.99 6.26
CA SER A 56 6.65 8.97 6.49
C SER A 56 7.78 8.86 5.46
N THR A 57 8.19 7.63 5.13
CA THR A 57 9.25 7.38 4.16
C THR A 57 8.84 7.80 2.75
N THR A 58 7.64 7.41 2.31
CA THR A 58 7.13 7.79 0.98
C THR A 58 7.00 9.30 0.85
N ARG A 59 6.48 9.98 1.87
CA ARG A 59 6.38 11.44 1.90
C ARG A 59 7.77 12.11 1.80
N SER A 60 8.76 11.61 2.54
CA SER A 60 10.13 12.12 2.48
C SER A 60 10.77 11.90 1.11
N LEU A 61 10.54 10.74 0.49
CA LEU A 61 11.01 10.43 -0.86
C LEU A 61 10.34 11.31 -1.91
N SER A 62 9.02 11.50 -1.85
CA SER A 62 8.30 12.39 -2.77
C SER A 62 8.75 13.84 -2.63
N PHE A 63 9.03 14.31 -1.40
CA PHE A 63 9.57 15.64 -1.18
C PHE A 63 10.99 15.79 -1.75
N ALA A 64 11.87 14.80 -1.52
CA ALA A 64 13.20 14.79 -2.13
C ALA A 64 13.13 14.78 -3.66
N ASN A 65 12.21 14.00 -4.24
CA ASN A 65 11.99 13.96 -5.69
C ASN A 65 11.60 15.33 -6.24
N LYS A 66 10.68 16.02 -5.56
CA LYS A 66 10.26 17.37 -5.91
C LYS A 66 11.45 18.34 -5.88
N ARG A 67 12.27 18.32 -4.82
CA ARG A 67 13.44 19.20 -4.69
C ARG A 67 14.45 18.97 -5.81
N VAL A 68 14.80 17.71 -6.09
CA VAL A 68 15.72 17.37 -7.19
C VAL A 68 15.17 17.85 -8.54
N ALA A 69 13.87 17.69 -8.80
CA ALA A 69 13.25 18.16 -10.03
C ALA A 69 13.26 19.70 -10.15
N GLU A 70 13.05 20.42 -9.05
CA GLU A 70 13.17 21.89 -8.98
C GLU A 70 14.60 22.35 -9.30
N GLU A 71 15.62 21.72 -8.69
CA GLU A 71 17.02 22.02 -8.96
C GLU A 71 17.40 21.71 -10.41
N ALA A 72 16.97 20.56 -10.95
CA ALA A 72 17.20 20.19 -12.34
C ALA A 72 16.56 21.19 -13.32
N TYR A 73 15.37 21.70 -12.99
CA TYR A 73 14.72 22.76 -13.76
C TYR A 73 15.53 24.06 -13.73
N MET A 74 16.01 24.47 -12.55
CA MET A 74 16.81 25.67 -12.38
C MET A 74 18.15 25.58 -13.13
N VAL A 75 18.84 24.45 -13.06
CA VAL A 75 20.08 24.20 -13.82
C VAL A 75 19.82 24.25 -15.32
N LYS A 76 18.70 23.69 -15.83
CA LYS A 76 18.33 23.82 -17.25
C LYS A 76 18.09 25.28 -17.66
N ALA A 77 17.50 26.09 -16.79
CA ALA A 77 17.30 27.51 -17.05
C ALA A 77 18.63 28.26 -17.10
N LEU A 78 19.55 27.96 -16.17
CA LEU A 78 20.90 28.53 -16.15
C LEU A 78 21.71 28.15 -17.39
N LEU A 79 21.65 26.89 -17.82
CA LEU A 79 22.30 26.43 -19.05
C LEU A 79 21.82 27.23 -20.28
N ARG A 80 20.51 27.43 -20.41
CA ARG A 80 19.95 28.27 -21.50
C ARG A 80 20.42 29.71 -21.42
N SER A 81 20.58 30.28 -20.22
CA SER A 81 21.11 31.63 -20.07
C SER A 81 22.58 31.73 -20.47
N LEU A 82 23.39 30.70 -20.17
CA LEU A 82 24.80 30.63 -20.56
C LEU A 82 24.94 30.52 -22.08
N ASP A 83 24.11 29.71 -22.74
CA ASP A 83 24.06 29.64 -24.21
C ASP A 83 23.75 31.03 -24.81
N LYS A 84 22.83 31.80 -24.21
CA LYS A 84 22.53 33.16 -24.66
C LYS A 84 23.67 34.13 -24.41
N ILE A 85 24.40 33.99 -23.31
CA ILE A 85 25.59 34.79 -23.01
C ILE A 85 26.69 34.52 -24.06
N GLN A 86 26.92 33.27 -24.46
CA GLN A 86 27.87 32.94 -25.53
C GLN A 86 27.48 33.54 -26.89
N VAL A 87 26.19 33.54 -27.22
CA VAL A 87 25.70 34.17 -28.46
C VAL A 87 25.96 35.68 -28.42
N LEU A 88 25.65 36.34 -27.30
CA LEU A 88 25.86 37.77 -27.12
C LEU A 88 27.35 38.14 -27.12
N ASP A 89 28.22 37.28 -26.57
CA ASP A 89 29.67 37.46 -26.60
C ASP A 89 30.20 37.52 -28.05
N LYS A 90 29.78 36.57 -28.89
CA LYS A 90 30.12 36.54 -30.32
C LYS A 90 29.61 37.79 -31.06
N GLU A 91 28.42 38.27 -30.75
CA GLU A 91 27.89 39.52 -31.31
C GLU A 91 28.75 40.72 -30.90
N ILE A 92 29.22 40.79 -29.65
CA ILE A 92 30.10 41.85 -29.17
C ILE A 92 31.47 41.79 -29.86
N GLU A 93 32.08 40.61 -29.99
CA GLU A 93 33.36 40.42 -30.69
C GLU A 93 33.27 40.88 -32.16
N THR A 94 32.20 40.53 -32.87
CA THR A 94 32.00 40.97 -34.26
C THR A 94 31.83 42.49 -34.37
N MET A 95 31.08 43.11 -33.46
CA MET A 95 30.94 44.57 -33.41
C MET A 95 32.28 45.27 -33.12
N GLN A 96 33.08 44.74 -32.19
CA GLN A 96 34.42 45.27 -31.88
C GLN A 96 35.35 45.18 -33.08
N HIS A 97 35.36 44.05 -33.80
CA HIS A 97 36.17 43.88 -35.00
C HIS A 97 35.76 44.85 -36.14
N HIS A 98 34.46 45.20 -36.25
CA HIS A 98 34.01 46.24 -37.18
C HIS A 98 34.49 47.64 -36.79
N LEU A 99 34.56 47.95 -35.50
CA LEU A 99 35.05 49.23 -34.96
C LEU A 99 36.57 49.38 -35.12
N GLU A 100 37.34 48.31 -34.91
CA GLU A 100 38.80 48.30 -35.08
C GLU A 100 39.24 48.55 -36.53
N ASN A 101 38.45 48.10 -37.50
CA ASN A 101 38.73 48.33 -38.93
C ASN A 101 38.34 49.74 -39.42
N SER A 102 37.84 50.61 -38.55
CA SER A 102 37.48 51.99 -38.89
C SER A 102 38.70 52.94 -38.74
N PRO A 103 38.96 53.84 -39.70
CA PRO A 103 40.16 54.68 -39.67
C PRO A 103 40.11 55.68 -38.51
N GLY A 104 41.00 55.49 -37.52
CA GLY A 104 41.17 56.37 -36.35
C GLY A 104 41.09 55.67 -34.98
N PHE A 105 40.86 54.35 -34.93
CA PHE A 105 40.77 53.61 -33.67
C PHE A 105 42.11 52.96 -33.28
N SER A 106 42.56 53.19 -32.05
CA SER A 106 43.77 52.59 -31.48
C SER A 106 43.59 51.09 -31.25
N THR A 107 44.66 50.31 -31.46
CA THR A 107 44.73 48.86 -31.21
C THR A 107 44.15 48.48 -29.84
N VAL A 108 43.25 47.50 -29.80
CA VAL A 108 42.73 46.96 -28.54
C VAL A 108 43.87 46.47 -27.66
N ASP A 109 43.84 46.92 -26.39
CA ASP A 109 44.84 46.62 -25.37
C ASP A 109 44.93 45.11 -25.12
N HIS A 110 46.15 44.55 -25.08
CA HIS A 110 46.40 43.12 -24.87
C HIS A 110 45.71 42.59 -23.60
N SER A 111 45.60 43.43 -22.57
CA SER A 111 44.92 43.10 -21.32
C SER A 111 43.44 42.76 -21.49
N VAL A 112 42.76 43.37 -22.47
CA VAL A 112 41.33 43.14 -22.75
C VAL A 112 41.14 41.79 -23.41
N ARG A 113 42.07 41.39 -24.29
CA ARG A 113 42.02 40.10 -25.00
C ARG A 113 42.22 38.93 -24.06
N ASP A 114 43.15 39.05 -23.11
CA ASP A 114 43.39 38.02 -22.08
C ASP A 114 42.17 37.82 -21.17
N VAL A 115 41.45 38.91 -20.84
CA VAL A 115 40.22 38.86 -20.04
C VAL A 115 39.07 38.18 -20.81
N SER A 116 38.94 38.41 -22.12
CA SER A 116 37.93 37.71 -22.94
C SER A 116 38.21 36.22 -23.07
N ILE A 117 39.47 35.80 -23.20
CA ILE A 117 39.84 34.37 -23.23
C ILE A 117 39.46 33.70 -21.90
N ALA A 118 39.89 34.28 -20.77
CA ALA A 118 39.56 33.76 -19.45
C ALA A 118 38.05 33.72 -19.16
N PHE A 119 37.29 34.68 -19.71
CA PHE A 119 35.83 34.70 -19.63
C PHE A 119 35.20 33.55 -20.42
N ASN A 120 35.66 33.30 -21.65
CA ASN A 120 35.15 32.22 -22.48
C ASN A 120 35.42 30.84 -21.86
N ASP A 121 36.63 30.62 -21.36
CA ASP A 121 36.98 29.40 -20.61
C ASP A 121 36.06 29.22 -19.38
N ALA A 122 35.75 30.30 -18.67
CA ALA A 122 34.86 30.25 -17.50
C ALA A 122 33.41 29.90 -17.86
N ILE A 123 32.89 30.41 -18.98
CA ILE A 123 31.53 30.09 -19.45
C ILE A 123 31.46 28.63 -19.93
N GLU A 124 32.45 28.17 -20.69
CA GLU A 124 32.54 26.77 -21.14
C GLU A 124 32.56 25.82 -19.93
N TYR A 125 33.38 26.11 -18.92
CA TYR A 125 33.40 25.37 -17.66
C TYR A 125 32.03 25.37 -16.96
N GLN A 126 31.34 26.53 -16.89
CA GLN A 126 30.02 26.61 -16.27
C GLN A 126 28.95 25.78 -17.00
N ILE A 127 29.01 25.73 -18.34
CA ILE A 127 28.14 24.91 -19.17
C ILE A 127 28.37 23.43 -18.89
N GLU A 128 29.63 22.97 -18.92
CA GLU A 128 29.99 21.58 -18.60
C GLU A 128 29.52 21.20 -17.19
N PHE A 129 29.73 22.07 -16.21
CA PHE A 129 29.30 21.82 -14.84
C PHE A 129 27.78 21.75 -14.71
N CYS A 130 27.02 22.58 -15.45
CA CYS A 130 25.56 22.46 -15.49
C CYS A 130 25.12 21.12 -16.09
N GLN A 131 25.79 20.64 -17.14
CA GLN A 131 25.49 19.33 -17.73
C GLN A 131 25.76 18.19 -16.74
N ASP A 132 26.87 18.25 -16.00
CA ASP A 132 27.17 17.29 -14.94
C ASP A 132 26.13 17.30 -13.81
N LEU A 133 25.70 18.49 -13.38
CA LEU A 133 24.62 18.63 -12.40
C LEU A 133 23.31 18.02 -12.89
N LEU A 134 22.96 18.18 -14.18
CA LEU A 134 21.76 17.55 -14.75
C LEU A 134 21.86 16.03 -14.79
N ASN A 135 23.04 15.49 -15.11
CA ASN A 135 23.28 14.05 -15.07
C ASN A 135 23.17 13.52 -13.64
N THR A 136 23.72 14.25 -12.66
CA THR A 136 23.61 13.93 -11.24
C THR A 136 22.16 13.97 -10.77
N ALA A 137 21.38 14.99 -11.16
CA ALA A 137 19.97 15.08 -10.83
C ALA A 137 19.18 13.89 -11.41
N ALA A 138 19.39 13.54 -12.69
CA ALA A 138 18.75 12.39 -13.31
C ALA A 138 19.12 11.06 -12.63
N TYR A 139 20.36 10.92 -12.19
CA TYR A 139 20.81 9.77 -11.40
C TYR A 139 20.08 9.68 -10.05
N VAL A 140 19.98 10.80 -9.32
CA VAL A 140 19.29 10.84 -8.02
C VAL A 140 17.79 10.60 -8.19
N GLU A 141 17.13 11.17 -9.20
CA GLU A 141 15.73 10.89 -9.53
C GLU A 141 15.50 9.39 -9.77
N LYS A 142 16.40 8.74 -10.53
CA LYS A 142 16.32 7.30 -10.78
C LYS A 142 16.44 6.50 -9.48
N ARG A 143 17.37 6.86 -8.59
CA ARG A 143 17.50 6.23 -7.27
C ARG A 143 16.24 6.39 -6.43
N ILE A 144 15.65 7.59 -6.41
CA ILE A 144 14.41 7.85 -5.68
C ILE A 144 13.28 6.99 -6.24
N SER A 145 13.14 6.92 -7.57
CA SER A 145 12.11 6.09 -8.23
C SER A 145 12.24 4.61 -7.86
N THR A 146 13.45 4.06 -7.91
CA THR A 146 13.70 2.68 -7.47
C THR A 146 13.36 2.49 -6.00
N LEU A 147 13.77 3.42 -5.13
CA LEU A 147 13.50 3.30 -3.70
C LEU A 147 12.00 3.37 -3.38
N ILE A 148 11.25 4.24 -4.06
CA ILE A 148 9.78 4.30 -3.95
C ILE A 148 9.16 2.96 -4.31
N GLN A 149 9.59 2.31 -5.41
CA GLN A 149 9.09 1.00 -5.82
C GLN A 149 9.35 -0.06 -4.75
N VAL A 150 10.56 -0.06 -4.17
CA VAL A 150 10.92 -1.00 -3.09
C VAL A 150 10.08 -0.76 -1.84
N VAL A 151 9.85 0.50 -1.44
CA VAL A 151 8.98 0.84 -0.31
C VAL A 151 7.56 0.34 -0.54
N TYR A 152 7.00 0.49 -1.74
CA TYR A 152 5.69 -0.06 -2.09
C TYR A 152 5.66 -1.59 -2.05
N GLN A 153 6.73 -2.26 -2.49
CA GLN A 153 6.83 -3.71 -2.43
C GLN A 153 6.78 -4.22 -0.98
N PHE A 154 7.49 -3.56 -0.06
CA PHE A 154 7.46 -3.90 1.36
C PHE A 154 6.12 -3.59 2.01
N MET A 155 5.44 -2.51 1.60
CA MET A 155 4.09 -2.21 2.05
C MET A 155 3.11 -3.33 1.66
N ASN A 156 3.16 -3.77 0.40
CA ASN A 156 2.36 -4.90 -0.09
C ASN A 156 2.69 -6.20 0.65
N GLN A 157 3.98 -6.45 0.96
CA GLN A 157 4.40 -7.62 1.72
C GLN A 157 3.87 -7.59 3.16
N LYS A 158 3.86 -6.42 3.81
CA LYS A 158 3.27 -6.23 5.14
C LYS A 158 1.77 -6.52 5.11
N ASP A 159 1.06 -5.97 4.13
CA ASP A 159 -0.38 -6.19 3.96
C ASP A 159 -0.72 -7.65 3.64
N ALA A 160 0.11 -8.34 2.84
CA ALA A 160 -0.04 -9.76 2.60
C ALA A 160 0.10 -10.57 3.90
N LYS A 161 1.09 -10.25 4.73
CA LYS A 161 1.31 -10.93 6.03
C LYS A 161 0.17 -10.70 7.01
N THR A 162 -0.35 -9.47 7.10
CA THR A 162 -1.52 -9.16 7.95
C THR A 162 -2.79 -9.85 7.44
N ASN A 163 -2.98 -9.91 6.12
CA ASN A 163 -4.11 -10.61 5.52
C ASN A 163 -4.07 -12.12 5.78
N ILE A 164 -2.90 -12.77 5.66
CA ILE A 164 -2.75 -14.19 6.00
C ILE A 164 -3.12 -14.45 7.46
N ALA A 165 -2.66 -13.60 8.38
CA ALA A 165 -3.02 -13.70 9.80
C ALA A 165 -4.52 -13.52 10.04
N LEU A 166 -5.14 -12.56 9.34
CA LEU A 166 -6.59 -12.31 9.39
C LEU A 166 -7.40 -13.51 8.87
N VAL A 167 -6.98 -14.10 7.75
CA VAL A 167 -7.61 -15.31 7.19
C VAL A 167 -7.49 -16.48 8.17
N GLY A 168 -6.35 -16.66 8.82
CA GLY A 168 -6.16 -17.68 9.86
C GLY A 168 -7.11 -17.50 11.04
N SER A 169 -7.24 -16.27 11.56
CA SER A 169 -8.20 -15.94 12.62
C SER A 169 -9.64 -16.19 12.18
N SER A 170 -9.99 -15.77 10.97
CA SER A 170 -11.32 -15.97 10.38
C SER A 170 -11.65 -17.46 10.23
N ALA A 171 -10.67 -18.29 9.83
CA ALA A 171 -10.83 -19.73 9.74
C ALA A 171 -11.05 -20.37 11.12
N ALA A 172 -10.35 -19.90 12.16
CA ALA A 172 -10.57 -20.34 13.53
C ALA A 172 -11.97 -19.99 14.04
N ILE A 173 -12.43 -18.76 13.78
CA ILE A 173 -13.80 -18.30 14.10
C ILE A 173 -14.82 -19.16 13.36
N ALA A 174 -14.66 -19.40 12.06
CA ALA A 174 -15.57 -20.24 11.28
C ALA A 174 -15.63 -21.69 11.81
N LYS A 175 -14.49 -22.25 12.25
CA LYS A 175 -14.44 -23.58 12.86
C LYS A 175 -15.20 -23.60 14.20
N ALA A 176 -15.00 -22.59 15.04
CA ALA A 176 -15.73 -22.46 16.30
C ALA A 176 -17.23 -22.27 16.06
N ALA A 177 -17.62 -21.40 15.14
CA ALA A 177 -19.02 -21.19 14.75
C ALA A 177 -19.68 -22.45 14.19
N LYS A 178 -18.94 -23.29 13.44
CA LYS A 178 -19.44 -24.59 12.98
C LYS A 178 -19.70 -25.54 14.15
N ALA A 179 -18.81 -25.57 15.14
CA ALA A 179 -18.99 -26.37 16.34
C ALA A 179 -20.18 -25.87 17.18
N ASP A 180 -20.31 -24.56 17.35
CA ASP A 180 -21.44 -23.91 18.02
C ASP A 180 -22.77 -24.20 17.30
N SER A 181 -22.78 -24.11 15.96
CA SER A 181 -23.94 -24.49 15.15
C SER A 181 -24.33 -25.96 15.33
N SER A 182 -23.35 -26.85 15.54
CA SER A 182 -23.62 -28.26 15.84
C SER A 182 -24.26 -28.41 17.22
N ALA A 183 -23.75 -27.72 18.24
CA ALA A 183 -24.34 -27.73 19.58
C ALA A 183 -25.76 -27.14 19.57
N MET A 184 -25.98 -26.04 18.85
CA MET A 184 -27.31 -25.43 18.70
C MET A 184 -28.31 -26.38 18.05
N LYS A 185 -27.89 -27.12 17.01
CA LYS A 185 -28.72 -28.17 16.41
C LYS A 185 -29.09 -29.25 17.43
N THR A 186 -28.15 -29.68 18.27
CA THR A 186 -28.43 -30.65 19.33
C THR A 186 -29.44 -30.12 20.35
N ILE A 187 -29.31 -28.88 20.81
CA ILE A 187 -30.27 -28.26 21.74
C ILE A 187 -31.66 -28.17 21.10
N ALA A 188 -31.75 -27.77 19.84
CA ALA A 188 -33.01 -27.69 19.12
C ALA A 188 -33.70 -29.07 19.00
N ILE A 189 -32.93 -30.13 18.66
CA ILE A 189 -33.43 -31.50 18.62
C ILE A 189 -33.93 -31.94 20.01
N LEU A 190 -33.20 -31.59 21.07
CA LEU A 190 -33.58 -31.93 22.43
C LEU A 190 -34.88 -31.22 22.86
N GLY A 191 -35.01 -29.93 22.54
CA GLY A 191 -36.24 -29.17 22.78
C GLY A 191 -37.44 -29.76 22.03
N MET A 192 -37.24 -30.15 20.78
CA MET A 192 -38.24 -30.81 19.95
C MET A 192 -38.69 -32.17 20.51
N PHE A 193 -37.80 -32.90 21.19
CA PHE A 193 -38.13 -34.14 21.87
C PHE A 193 -38.90 -33.90 23.18
N PHE A 194 -38.49 -32.93 23.99
CA PHE A 194 -39.11 -32.70 25.31
C PHE A 194 -40.41 -31.90 25.27
N LEU A 195 -40.59 -31.01 24.29
CA LEU A 195 -41.76 -30.12 24.24
C LEU A 195 -43.10 -30.88 24.11
N PRO A 196 -43.23 -31.94 23.28
CA PRO A 196 -44.43 -32.79 23.26
C PRO A 196 -44.66 -33.52 24.59
N GLY A 197 -43.59 -34.06 25.19
CA GLY A 197 -43.68 -34.75 26.48
C GLY A 197 -44.12 -33.83 27.62
N ALA A 198 -43.59 -32.61 27.67
CA ALA A 198 -43.95 -31.60 28.65
C ALA A 198 -45.40 -31.10 28.48
N PHE A 199 -45.85 -30.88 27.23
CA PHE A 199 -47.23 -30.50 26.93
C PHE A 199 -48.23 -31.54 27.45
N ILE A 200 -47.91 -32.81 27.27
CA ILE A 200 -48.80 -33.89 27.68
C ILE A 200 -48.73 -34.10 29.19
N ALA A 201 -47.55 -34.01 29.80
CA ALA A 201 -47.43 -34.00 31.26
C ALA A 201 -48.29 -32.89 31.91
N ALA A 202 -48.35 -31.70 31.30
CA ALA A 202 -49.21 -30.62 31.75
C ALA A 202 -50.71 -30.93 31.61
N ILE A 203 -51.13 -31.61 30.54
CA ILE A 203 -52.53 -32.07 30.37
C ILE A 203 -52.89 -33.10 31.45
N PHE A 204 -51.98 -34.01 31.79
CA PHE A 204 -52.19 -35.04 32.81
C PHE A 204 -51.98 -34.54 34.25
N ALA A 205 -51.48 -33.32 34.44
CA ALA A 205 -51.48 -32.64 35.74
C ALA A 205 -52.89 -32.16 36.15
N MET A 206 -53.86 -32.16 35.24
CA MET A 206 -55.29 -32.16 35.59
C MET A 206 -55.68 -33.52 36.20
N PRO A 207 -56.58 -33.60 37.20
CA PRO A 207 -56.79 -34.81 37.98
C PRO A 207 -57.38 -35.96 37.13
N VAL A 208 -56.52 -36.85 36.64
CA VAL A 208 -56.89 -38.07 35.90
C VAL A 208 -56.93 -39.32 36.81
N ILE A 209 -56.42 -39.23 38.04
CA ILE A 209 -56.40 -40.30 39.04
C ILE A 209 -57.65 -40.21 39.92
N ASP A 210 -58.52 -41.22 39.87
CA ASP A 210 -59.58 -41.44 40.86
C ASP A 210 -59.14 -42.52 41.86
N TRP A 211 -59.53 -42.34 43.12
CA TRP A 211 -59.34 -43.33 44.18
C TRP A 211 -60.62 -44.15 44.28
N ASP A 212 -60.50 -45.48 44.14
CA ASP A 212 -61.63 -46.40 44.29
C ASP A 212 -62.08 -46.48 45.76
N GLU A 213 -63.31 -46.96 46.03
CA GLU A 213 -63.93 -47.01 47.38
C GLU A 213 -63.09 -47.78 48.43
N ASN A 214 -62.12 -48.59 47.99
CA ASN A 214 -61.20 -49.35 48.84
C ASN A 214 -59.81 -48.70 49.03
N GLY A 215 -59.63 -47.44 48.64
CA GLY A 215 -58.39 -46.67 48.86
C GLY A 215 -57.17 -47.15 48.06
N ARG A 216 -57.39 -47.96 47.00
CA ARG A 216 -56.32 -48.42 46.11
C ARG A 216 -56.23 -47.49 44.89
N PRO A 217 -55.02 -47.07 44.47
CA PRO A 217 -54.86 -46.28 43.26
C PRO A 217 -55.15 -47.17 42.04
N THR A 218 -56.31 -46.98 41.40
CA THR A 218 -56.70 -47.76 40.22
C THR A 218 -56.47 -46.92 38.97
N MET A 219 -55.56 -47.37 38.11
CA MET A 219 -55.23 -46.69 36.86
C MET A 219 -56.43 -46.74 35.90
N LYS A 220 -57.05 -45.60 35.55
CA LYS A 220 -58.16 -45.59 34.58
C LYS A 220 -57.70 -46.23 33.24
N PRO A 221 -58.56 -46.96 32.51
CA PRO A 221 -58.26 -47.48 31.17
C PRO A 221 -57.88 -46.37 30.16
N ALA A 222 -58.07 -45.10 30.53
CA ALA A 222 -57.64 -43.93 29.79
C ALA A 222 -56.12 -43.77 29.61
N PHE A 223 -55.29 -44.49 30.38
CA PHE A 223 -53.83 -44.52 30.17
C PHE A 223 -53.45 -45.07 28.78
N LYS A 224 -54.30 -45.88 28.15
CA LYS A 224 -54.09 -46.31 26.75
C LYS A 224 -54.24 -45.14 25.76
N TYR A 225 -55.12 -44.18 26.03
CA TYR A 225 -55.30 -43.00 25.19
C TYR A 225 -54.15 -42.00 25.31
N TYR A 226 -53.43 -41.98 26.44
CA TYR A 226 -52.16 -41.24 26.59
C TYR A 226 -51.18 -41.60 25.46
N TRP A 227 -50.89 -42.89 25.29
CA TRP A 227 -49.96 -43.36 24.27
C TRP A 227 -50.52 -43.15 22.85
N ALA A 228 -51.84 -43.25 22.69
CA ALA A 228 -52.51 -43.06 21.41
C ALA A 228 -52.45 -41.61 20.88
N ILE A 229 -52.32 -40.60 21.76
CA ILE A 229 -52.24 -39.18 21.38
C ILE A 229 -50.78 -38.69 21.38
N THR A 230 -49.99 -39.13 22.36
CA THR A 230 -48.58 -38.72 22.51
C THR A 230 -47.70 -39.16 21.36
N ALA A 231 -47.82 -40.43 20.96
CA ALA A 231 -47.00 -41.00 19.89
C ALA A 231 -47.22 -40.29 18.53
N PRO A 232 -48.45 -40.09 18.02
CA PRO A 232 -48.64 -39.41 16.75
C PRO A 232 -48.33 -37.91 16.82
N LEU A 233 -48.53 -37.24 17.96
CA LEU A 233 -48.15 -35.83 18.10
C LEU A 233 -46.63 -35.66 18.00
N THR A 234 -45.87 -36.52 18.68
CA THR A 234 -44.40 -36.53 18.59
C THR A 234 -43.95 -36.86 17.17
N LEU A 235 -44.54 -37.88 16.54
CA LEU A 235 -44.24 -38.24 15.16
C LEU A 235 -44.57 -37.09 14.19
N SER A 236 -45.66 -36.35 14.40
CA SER A 236 -46.06 -35.20 13.59
C SER A 236 -45.06 -34.04 13.71
N VAL A 237 -44.53 -33.78 14.91
CA VAL A 237 -43.47 -32.78 15.11
C VAL A 237 -42.19 -33.21 14.37
N PHE A 238 -41.77 -34.47 14.49
CA PHE A 238 -40.63 -35.03 13.74
C PHE A 238 -40.82 -35.03 12.22
N LEU A 239 -42.01 -35.41 11.74
CA LEU A 239 -42.38 -35.38 10.33
C LEU A 239 -42.40 -33.95 9.81
N SER A 240 -43.00 -33.00 10.52
CA SER A 240 -43.06 -31.60 10.09
C SER A 240 -41.67 -30.97 10.00
N TRP A 241 -40.77 -31.23 10.96
CA TRP A 241 -39.38 -30.77 10.90
C TRP A 241 -38.59 -31.46 9.79
N GLY A 242 -38.70 -32.79 9.65
CA GLY A 242 -38.02 -33.54 8.59
C GLY A 242 -38.48 -33.10 7.20
N LEU A 243 -39.79 -32.92 7.01
CA LEU A 243 -40.38 -32.42 5.78
C LEU A 243 -39.98 -30.96 5.53
N ALA A 244 -39.93 -30.11 6.55
CA ALA A 244 -39.44 -28.75 6.46
C ALA A 244 -37.94 -28.69 6.08
N MET A 245 -37.09 -29.47 6.74
CA MET A 245 -35.67 -29.57 6.41
C MET A 245 -35.46 -30.07 4.98
N LEU A 246 -36.24 -31.05 4.52
CA LEU A 246 -36.09 -31.68 3.21
C LEU A 246 -36.69 -30.82 2.08
N LEU A 247 -37.86 -30.20 2.28
CA LEU A 247 -38.53 -29.32 1.30
C LEU A 247 -37.95 -27.89 1.26
N LEU A 248 -37.59 -27.30 2.40
CA LEU A 248 -37.02 -25.94 2.46
C LEU A 248 -35.57 -25.93 1.99
N TRP A 249 -34.76 -26.96 2.30
CA TRP A 249 -33.39 -27.05 1.80
C TRP A 249 -33.35 -27.25 0.28
N HIS A 250 -34.26 -28.05 -0.29
CA HIS A 250 -34.33 -28.24 -1.74
C HIS A 250 -34.86 -26.99 -2.46
N ARG A 251 -35.78 -26.22 -1.86
CA ARG A 251 -36.37 -25.04 -2.52
C ARG A 251 -35.54 -23.76 -2.39
N TRP A 252 -34.68 -23.62 -1.37
CA TRP A 252 -33.94 -22.38 -1.09
C TRP A 252 -32.46 -22.35 -1.52
N ILE A 253 -31.90 -23.43 -2.07
CA ILE A 253 -30.54 -23.42 -2.62
C ILE A 253 -30.53 -23.51 -4.16
N PRO A 254 -30.96 -22.46 -4.86
CA PRO A 254 -30.35 -22.19 -6.15
C PRO A 254 -29.97 -20.71 -6.30
N LYS A 255 -29.17 -20.13 -5.38
CA LYS A 255 -28.48 -18.85 -5.66
C LYS A 255 -27.32 -18.43 -4.74
N PHE A 256 -26.51 -19.37 -4.25
CA PHE A 256 -25.24 -19.03 -3.59
C PHE A 256 -24.03 -19.81 -4.15
N SER A 257 -24.06 -20.21 -5.42
CA SER A 257 -22.84 -20.53 -6.15
C SER A 257 -22.24 -19.25 -6.74
N GLY A 258 -21.73 -18.39 -5.86
CA GLY A 258 -20.69 -17.45 -6.27
C GLY A 258 -19.51 -18.29 -6.76
N THR A 259 -19.07 -18.05 -7.98
CA THR A 259 -17.93 -18.68 -8.65
C THR A 259 -16.73 -18.72 -7.71
N ARG A 260 -16.49 -19.88 -7.08
CA ARG A 260 -15.25 -20.21 -6.41
C ARG A 260 -14.22 -20.45 -7.52
N ASN A 261 -13.49 -19.41 -7.91
CA ASN A 261 -12.27 -19.61 -8.68
C ASN A 261 -11.34 -20.47 -7.82
N LYS A 262 -11.14 -21.72 -8.24
CA LYS A 262 -10.07 -22.57 -7.70
C LYS A 262 -8.75 -21.81 -7.92
N PRO A 263 -7.90 -21.62 -6.90
CA PRO A 263 -6.53 -21.22 -7.16
C PRO A 263 -5.90 -22.32 -8.03
N THR A 264 -5.49 -21.92 -9.23
CA THR A 264 -4.70 -22.76 -10.12
C THR A 264 -3.39 -23.13 -9.42
N ASN A 265 -2.88 -24.31 -9.73
CA ASN A 265 -1.76 -25.00 -9.06
C ASN A 265 -0.41 -24.24 -9.04
N GLY A 266 -0.37 -22.97 -9.46
CA GLY A 266 0.78 -22.07 -9.34
C GLY A 266 0.82 -21.24 -8.05
N ASP A 267 -0.30 -21.11 -7.32
CA ASP A 267 -0.38 -20.27 -6.11
C ASP A 267 0.17 -20.97 -4.84
N ILE A 268 0.34 -22.29 -4.89
CA ILE A 268 0.78 -23.10 -3.73
C ILE A 268 2.32 -23.18 -3.67
N ASP A 269 3.01 -23.10 -4.82
CA ASP A 269 4.48 -23.10 -4.88
C ASP A 269 5.11 -21.75 -4.49
N LEU A 270 4.36 -20.65 -4.53
CA LEU A 270 4.84 -19.32 -4.13
C LEU A 270 4.74 -19.04 -2.62
N ALA A 271 4.06 -19.89 -1.85
CA ALA A 271 3.95 -19.75 -0.41
C ALA A 271 5.04 -20.53 0.38
N SER A 272 5.92 -21.26 -0.31
CA SER A 272 6.94 -22.13 0.29
C SER A 272 8.39 -21.80 -0.09
N ARG A 273 8.64 -20.65 -0.74
CA ARG A 273 9.96 -20.07 -0.97
C ARG A 273 10.01 -18.65 -0.42
#